data_AF-A0A0F9QP50-F1
#
_entry.id   AF-A0A0F9QP50-F1
#
_cell.length_a   1.000
_cell.length_b   1.000
_cell.length_c   1.000
_cell.angle_alpha   90.00
_cell.angle_beta   90.00
_cell.angle_gamma   90.00
#
_symmetry.space_group_name_H-M   'P 1'
#
loop_
_entity.id
_entity.type
_entity.pdbx_description
1 polymer ?
#
loop_
_entity_poly.entity_id
_entity_poly.type
_entity_poly.pdbx_seq_one_letter_code
_entity_poly.pdbx_strand_id
1 'polypeptide(L)'
;SRIFSIIQGLGKTSTSKILNVILQSENPLKIILENSFFKTKMKGTRIPNIGKKNLVSHVKRINEYTPEDNPSEVIIEIVKLIEDYIKSKHSDWQDRIEDLHQLSIYAQKYFTIRRFIDALSLNLSNIESKTVRSGSKNEEEKLLVLSTIHRAKGLEWRVVIIPMLCEDSFPSARVKNDPDELEEERRVFYVALTRAKDQLYLISPSIIQQFGGYQTVRISPFVSELNPKVFQKSSVRFASQRNINNGSLKKNQRSLFQTADELLHKKDSKKN
;
A
#
# COMPACT_ATOMS: atom_id res chain seq x y z
N SER A 1 6.90 -20.14 16.75
CA SER A 1 5.83 -19.23 16.26
C SER A 1 6.37 -17.81 16.16
N ARG A 2 6.18 -17.14 15.01
CA ARG A 2 6.67 -15.77 14.74
C ARG A 2 5.88 -14.67 15.46
N ILE A 3 4.62 -14.93 15.85
CA ILE A 3 3.72 -13.92 16.44
C ILE A 3 4.26 -13.37 17.77
N PHE A 4 4.63 -14.23 18.72
CA PHE A 4 5.12 -13.76 20.02
C PHE A 4 6.57 -13.25 19.97
N SER A 5 7.34 -13.55 18.92
CA SER A 5 8.69 -12.99 18.76
C SER A 5 8.70 -11.52 18.36
N ILE A 6 7.54 -10.95 18.00
CA ILE A 6 7.35 -9.53 17.76
C ILE A 6 7.25 -8.75 19.08
N ILE A 7 6.87 -9.42 20.17
CA ILE A 7 6.67 -8.78 21.47
C ILE A 7 8.02 -8.53 22.13
N GLN A 8 8.40 -7.26 22.25
CA GLN A 8 9.64 -6.87 22.89
C GLN A 8 9.73 -7.42 24.32
N GLY A 9 10.89 -7.98 24.66
CA GLY A 9 11.13 -8.61 25.96
C GLY A 9 10.80 -10.10 26.03
N LEU A 10 10.28 -10.72 24.95
CA LEU A 10 10.14 -12.18 24.85
C LEU A 10 11.25 -12.80 24.00
N GLY A 11 11.97 -13.76 24.57
CA GLY A 11 12.98 -14.56 23.86
C GLY A 11 12.38 -15.78 23.16
N LYS A 12 13.14 -16.41 22.27
CA LYS A 12 12.73 -17.61 21.52
C LYS A 12 12.27 -18.76 22.44
N THR A 13 13.00 -19.00 23.53
CA THR A 13 12.71 -20.06 24.49
C THR A 13 11.44 -19.80 25.29
N SER A 14 11.27 -18.58 25.82
CA SER A 14 10.05 -18.18 26.52
C SER A 14 8.83 -18.22 25.62
N THR A 15 8.96 -17.74 24.37
CA THR A 15 7.89 -17.77 23.36
C THR A 15 7.44 -19.19 23.05
N SER A 16 8.39 -20.12 22.89
CA SER A 16 8.06 -21.52 22.61
C SER A 16 7.33 -22.19 23.78
N LYS A 17 7.76 -21.90 25.02
CA LYS A 17 7.07 -22.38 26.22
C LYS A 17 5.66 -21.80 26.35
N ILE A 18 5.48 -20.50 26.12
CA ILE A 18 4.15 -19.85 26.13
C ILE A 18 3.24 -20.53 25.12
N LEU A 19 3.73 -20.74 23.88
CA LEU A 19 2.95 -21.39 22.82
C LEU A 19 2.51 -22.80 23.23
N ASN A 20 3.41 -23.61 23.78
CA ASN A 20 3.07 -24.96 24.22
C ASN A 20 1.99 -24.97 25.31
N VAL A 21 2.04 -24.03 26.25
CA VAL A 21 1.03 -23.90 27.32
C VAL A 21 -0.34 -23.53 26.74
N ILE A 22 -0.39 -22.56 25.83
CA ILE A 22 -1.68 -22.07 25.33
C ILE A 22 -2.34 -23.02 24.33
N LEU A 23 -1.55 -23.81 23.59
CA LEU A 23 -2.08 -24.85 22.69
C LEU A 23 -2.77 -26.00 23.44
N GLN A 24 -2.46 -26.18 24.72
CA GLN A 24 -3.09 -27.17 25.60
C GLN A 24 -4.34 -26.62 26.32
N SER A 25 -4.68 -25.36 26.10
CA SER A 25 -5.82 -24.69 26.73
C SER A 25 -7.01 -24.63 25.78
N GLU A 26 -8.23 -24.82 26.30
CA GLU A 26 -9.46 -24.58 25.54
C GLU A 26 -9.63 -23.13 25.09
N ASN A 27 -9.06 -22.19 25.87
CA ASN A 27 -9.07 -20.75 25.56
C ASN A 27 -7.64 -20.20 25.54
N PRO A 28 -6.91 -20.32 24.41
CA PRO A 28 -5.48 -20.02 24.33
C PRO A 28 -5.09 -18.58 24.68
N LEU A 29 -5.94 -17.59 24.37
CA LEU A 29 -5.66 -16.18 24.67
C LEU A 29 -6.09 -15.78 26.09
N LYS A 30 -7.25 -16.27 26.55
CA LYS A 30 -7.76 -15.92 27.89
C LYS A 30 -6.84 -16.38 29.01
N ILE A 31 -6.24 -17.57 28.88
CA ILE A 31 -5.33 -18.11 29.89
C ILE A 31 -4.12 -17.19 30.14
N ILE A 32 -3.65 -16.45 29.12
CA ILE A 32 -2.54 -15.49 29.26
C ILE A 32 -2.95 -14.29 30.12
N LEU A 33 -4.22 -13.90 30.08
CA LEU A 33 -4.76 -12.75 30.82
C LEU A 33 -5.02 -13.07 32.30
N GLU A 34 -4.93 -14.34 32.71
CA GLU A 34 -5.08 -14.74 34.10
C GLU A 34 -3.90 -14.27 34.96
N ASN A 35 -4.20 -13.70 36.13
CA ASN A 35 -3.20 -13.29 37.12
C ASN A 35 -2.27 -14.44 37.56
N SER A 36 -2.73 -15.68 37.43
CA SER A 36 -1.98 -16.88 37.81
C SER A 36 -0.98 -17.32 36.74
N PHE A 37 -1.17 -16.94 35.46
CA PHE A 37 -0.46 -17.51 34.31
C PHE A 37 1.06 -17.53 34.47
N PHE A 38 1.65 -16.37 34.77
CA PHE A 38 3.11 -16.28 34.92
C PHE A 38 3.63 -16.90 36.22
N LYS A 39 2.78 -17.00 37.25
CA LYS A 39 3.15 -17.55 38.57
C LYS A 39 3.11 -19.08 38.57
N THR A 40 2.13 -19.67 37.88
CA THR A 40 1.86 -21.11 37.90
C THR A 40 2.36 -21.78 36.62
N LYS A 41 1.83 -21.40 35.46
CA LYS A 41 2.07 -22.06 34.17
C LYS A 41 3.44 -21.74 33.57
N MET A 42 3.99 -20.56 33.84
CA MET A 42 5.33 -20.15 33.37
C MET A 42 6.40 -20.18 34.47
N LYS A 43 6.16 -20.87 35.59
CA LYS A 43 7.10 -20.96 36.71
C LYS A 43 8.46 -21.49 36.23
N GLY A 44 9.55 -20.88 36.71
CA GLY A 44 10.93 -21.23 36.32
C GLY A 44 11.34 -20.76 34.92
N THR A 45 10.45 -20.11 34.14
CA THR A 45 10.83 -19.50 32.86
C THR A 45 11.28 -18.06 33.09
N ARG A 46 12.52 -17.75 32.68
CA ARG A 46 13.08 -16.40 32.77
C ARG A 46 12.44 -15.50 31.71
N ILE A 47 11.50 -14.66 32.14
CA ILE A 47 10.84 -13.65 31.31
C ILE A 47 11.00 -12.29 32.01
N PRO A 48 11.63 -11.30 31.37
CA PRO A 48 11.68 -9.93 31.88
C PRO A 48 10.28 -9.38 32.20
N ASN A 49 10.16 -8.57 33.25
CA ASN A 49 8.86 -7.98 33.62
C ASN A 49 8.26 -7.14 32.49
N ILE A 50 9.09 -6.45 31.71
CA ILE A 50 8.66 -5.72 30.51
C ILE A 50 8.02 -6.65 29.48
N GLY A 51 8.61 -7.83 29.22
CA GLY A 51 8.07 -8.81 28.29
C GLY A 51 6.73 -9.39 28.75
N LYS A 52 6.54 -9.60 30.06
CA LYS A 52 5.25 -10.02 30.63
C LYS A 52 4.18 -8.95 30.43
N LYS A 53 4.50 -7.69 30.76
CA LYS A 53 3.57 -6.55 30.59
C LYS A 53 3.18 -6.36 29.12
N ASN A 54 4.15 -6.38 28.22
CA ASN A 54 3.92 -6.25 26.79
C ASN A 54 3.04 -7.38 26.27
N LEU A 55 3.31 -8.64 26.65
CA LEU A 55 2.48 -9.77 26.25
C LEU A 55 1.02 -9.61 26.68
N VAL A 56 0.78 -9.28 27.95
CA VAL A 56 -0.59 -9.08 28.46
C VAL A 56 -1.28 -7.93 27.75
N SER A 57 -0.57 -6.81 27.54
CA SER A 57 -1.11 -5.65 26.82
C SER A 57 -1.53 -6.00 25.38
N HIS A 58 -0.66 -6.69 24.64
CA HIS A 58 -0.94 -7.12 23.27
C HIS A 58 -2.12 -8.09 23.21
N VAL A 59 -2.13 -9.12 24.07
CA VAL A 59 -3.21 -10.11 24.10
C VAL A 59 -4.54 -9.49 24.50
N LYS A 60 -4.54 -8.56 25.46
CA LYS A 60 -5.76 -7.85 25.87
C LYS A 60 -6.37 -7.11 24.68
N ARG A 61 -5.55 -6.34 23.95
CA ARG A 61 -6.01 -5.55 22.80
C ARG A 61 -6.48 -6.42 21.64
N ILE A 62 -5.76 -7.52 21.34
CA ILE A 62 -6.19 -8.47 20.31
C ILE A 62 -7.52 -9.14 20.69
N ASN A 63 -7.72 -9.44 21.97
CA ASN A 63 -8.93 -10.09 22.47
C ASN A 63 -10.15 -9.15 22.54
N GLU A 64 -9.97 -7.84 22.31
CA GLU A 64 -11.08 -6.88 22.17
C GLU A 64 -11.71 -6.94 20.78
N TYR A 65 -11.01 -7.50 19.79
CA TYR A 65 -11.51 -7.55 18.41
C TYR A 65 -12.32 -8.82 18.11
N THR A 66 -13.34 -8.64 17.27
CA THR A 66 -14.21 -9.71 16.76
C THR A 66 -14.08 -9.85 15.23
N PRO A 67 -14.45 -11.00 14.65
CA PRO A 67 -14.45 -11.18 13.20
C PRO A 67 -15.34 -10.19 12.42
N GLU A 68 -16.26 -9.51 13.11
CA GLU A 68 -17.21 -8.56 12.52
C GLU A 68 -16.68 -7.11 12.52
N ASP A 69 -15.53 -6.86 13.13
CA ASP A 69 -14.95 -5.52 13.21
C ASP A 69 -14.39 -5.04 11.86
N ASN A 70 -14.18 -3.73 11.74
CA ASN A 70 -13.62 -3.14 10.54
C ASN A 70 -12.11 -3.49 10.40
N PRO A 71 -11.70 -4.20 9.34
CA PRO A 71 -10.31 -4.64 9.18
C PRO A 71 -9.33 -3.48 8.98
N SER A 72 -9.74 -2.39 8.33
CA SER A 72 -8.87 -1.22 8.13
C SER A 72 -8.47 -0.60 9.46
N GLU A 73 -9.43 -0.44 10.38
CA GLU A 73 -9.19 0.15 11.70
C GLU A 73 -8.31 -0.78 12.55
N VAL A 74 -8.63 -2.08 12.55
CA VAL A 74 -7.88 -3.09 13.31
C VAL A 74 -6.43 -3.19 12.85
N ILE A 75 -6.16 -3.17 11.54
CA ILE A 75 -4.79 -3.21 11.01
C ILE A 75 -3.96 -2.05 11.56
N ILE A 76 -4.53 -0.85 11.67
CA ILE A 76 -3.80 0.35 12.12
C ILE A 76 -3.50 0.29 13.60
N GLU A 77 -4.44 -0.20 14.40
CA GLU A 77 -4.19 -0.45 15.81
C GLU A 77 -3.11 -1.52 16.03
N ILE A 78 -3.07 -2.54 15.17
CA ILE A 78 -1.98 -3.53 15.15
C ILE A 78 -0.66 -2.90 14.72
N VAL A 79 -0.64 -2.01 13.71
CA VAL A 79 0.58 -1.30 13.28
C VAL A 79 1.20 -0.53 14.44
N LYS A 80 0.40 0.25 15.18
CA LYS A 80 0.86 0.97 16.38
C LYS A 80 1.46 0.02 17.42
N LEU A 81 0.89 -1.17 17.57
CA LEU A 81 1.34 -2.18 18.52
C LEU A 81 2.71 -2.78 18.16
N ILE A 82 3.03 -2.86 16.87
CA ILE A 82 4.26 -3.50 16.37
C ILE A 82 5.31 -2.48 15.87
N GLU A 83 5.00 -1.19 15.86
CA GLU A 83 5.84 -0.13 15.30
C GLU A 83 7.25 -0.13 15.93
N ASP A 84 7.35 -0.17 17.26
CA ASP A 84 8.63 -0.21 17.97
C ASP A 84 9.44 -1.47 17.65
N TYR A 85 8.76 -2.59 17.43
CA TYR A 85 9.42 -3.81 16.99
C TYR A 85 10.02 -3.61 15.59
N ILE A 86 9.24 -3.09 14.64
CA ILE A 86 9.68 -2.88 13.26
C ILE A 86 10.88 -1.90 13.25
N LYS A 87 10.77 -0.77 13.95
CA LYS A 87 11.87 0.21 14.14
C LYS A 87 13.15 -0.43 14.67
N SER A 88 13.03 -1.32 15.66
CA SER A 88 14.19 -1.95 16.29
C SER A 88 14.87 -3.04 15.43
N LYS A 89 14.15 -3.60 14.45
CA LYS A 89 14.60 -4.79 13.69
C LYS A 89 14.94 -4.51 12.23
N HIS A 90 14.41 -3.45 11.67
CA HIS A 90 14.45 -3.18 10.25
C HIS A 90 15.01 -1.77 10.01
N SER A 91 16.06 -1.65 9.21
CA SER A 91 16.60 -0.36 8.80
C SER A 91 15.64 0.39 7.88
N ASP A 92 14.84 -0.35 7.10
CA ASP A 92 13.78 0.11 6.20
C ASP A 92 12.41 0.20 6.90
N TRP A 93 12.38 0.52 8.20
CA TRP A 93 11.16 0.45 8.99
C TRP A 93 10.06 1.41 8.49
N GLN A 94 10.41 2.60 7.99
CA GLN A 94 9.44 3.54 7.45
C GLN A 94 8.67 2.94 6.27
N ASP A 95 9.37 2.26 5.37
CA ASP A 95 8.75 1.63 4.19
C ASP A 95 7.82 0.49 4.61
N ARG A 96 8.23 -0.31 5.59
CA ARG A 96 7.41 -1.41 6.11
C ARG A 96 6.14 -0.92 6.80
N ILE A 97 6.23 0.19 7.54
CA ILE A 97 5.05 0.82 8.15
C ILE A 97 4.11 1.34 7.06
N GLU A 98 4.67 1.97 6.01
CA GLU A 98 3.88 2.44 4.88
C GLU A 98 3.19 1.29 4.14
N ASP A 99 3.87 0.17 3.89
CA ASP A 99 3.25 -1.04 3.31
C ASP A 99 2.03 -1.52 4.13
N LEU A 100 2.12 -1.46 5.46
CA LEU A 100 1.02 -1.85 6.35
C LEU A 100 -0.13 -0.82 6.34
N HIS A 101 0.18 0.47 6.17
CA HIS A 101 -0.84 1.49 5.93
C HIS A 101 -1.52 1.30 4.58
N GLN A 102 -0.78 0.92 3.53
CA GLN A 102 -1.39 0.57 2.25
C GLN A 102 -2.28 -0.67 2.37
N LEU A 103 -1.90 -1.65 3.19
CA LEU A 103 -2.76 -2.80 3.51
C LEU A 103 -4.06 -2.36 4.20
N SER A 104 -4.02 -1.39 5.12
CA SER A 104 -5.23 -0.87 5.76
C SER A 104 -6.14 -0.14 4.77
N ILE A 105 -5.57 0.68 3.88
CA ILE A 105 -6.31 1.36 2.80
C ILE A 105 -6.97 0.32 1.88
N TYR A 106 -6.23 -0.72 1.48
CA TYR A 106 -6.79 -1.82 0.70
C TYR A 106 -7.95 -2.51 1.43
N ALA A 107 -7.81 -2.69 2.76
CA ALA A 107 -8.81 -3.33 3.60
C ALA A 107 -10.12 -2.53 3.74
N GLN A 108 -10.13 -1.21 3.46
CA GLN A 108 -11.35 -0.38 3.50
C GLN A 108 -12.47 -0.86 2.57
N LYS A 109 -12.15 -1.71 1.58
CA LYS A 109 -13.13 -2.34 0.69
C LYS A 109 -13.96 -3.43 1.37
N TYR A 110 -13.58 -3.86 2.57
CA TYR A 110 -14.21 -4.93 3.33
C TYR A 110 -14.77 -4.39 4.64
N PHE A 111 -16.01 -4.78 4.94
CA PHE A 111 -16.71 -4.31 6.14
C PHE A 111 -16.36 -5.08 7.41
N THR A 112 -15.88 -6.34 7.27
CA THR A 112 -15.59 -7.22 8.40
C THR A 112 -14.24 -7.93 8.22
N ILE A 113 -13.53 -8.19 9.32
CA ILE A 113 -12.29 -8.98 9.31
C ILE A 113 -12.50 -10.31 8.60
N ARG A 114 -13.62 -11.00 8.87
CA ARG A 114 -13.96 -12.28 8.24
C ARG A 114 -13.91 -12.18 6.72
N ARG A 115 -14.63 -11.22 6.14
CA ARG A 115 -14.65 -11.02 4.68
C ARG A 115 -13.29 -10.67 4.11
N PHE A 116 -12.51 -9.87 4.82
CA PHE A 116 -11.17 -9.52 4.40
C PHE A 116 -10.25 -10.76 4.35
N ILE A 117 -10.27 -11.59 5.38
CA ILE A 117 -9.47 -12.82 5.45
C ILE A 117 -9.92 -13.85 4.41
N ASP A 118 -11.23 -14.01 4.19
CA ASP A 118 -11.78 -14.88 3.13
C ASP A 118 -11.27 -14.42 1.76
N ALA A 119 -11.35 -13.12 1.47
CA ALA A 119 -10.88 -12.55 0.23
C ALA A 119 -9.36 -12.68 0.05
N LEU A 120 -8.57 -12.46 1.11
CA LEU A 120 -7.13 -12.69 1.06
C LEU A 120 -6.82 -14.16 0.79
N SER A 121 -7.48 -15.09 1.48
CA SER A 121 -7.25 -16.53 1.32
C SER A 121 -7.53 -17.02 -0.11
N LEU A 122 -8.59 -16.50 -0.74
CA LEU A 122 -8.90 -16.78 -2.14
C LEU A 122 -7.86 -16.18 -3.10
N ASN A 123 -7.36 -14.99 -2.77
CA ASN A 123 -6.40 -14.25 -3.60
C ASN A 123 -4.93 -14.60 -3.32
N LEU A 124 -4.59 -15.36 -2.27
CA LEU A 124 -3.21 -15.75 -1.96
C LEU A 124 -2.59 -16.54 -3.12
N SER A 125 -3.40 -17.37 -3.80
CA SER A 125 -3.03 -18.08 -5.03
C SER A 125 -2.62 -17.13 -6.19
N ASN A 126 -3.14 -15.90 -6.19
CA ASN A 126 -2.79 -14.84 -7.14
C ASN A 126 -1.66 -13.92 -6.65
N ILE A 127 -1.26 -13.99 -5.39
CA ILE A 127 -0.19 -13.18 -4.80
C ILE A 127 1.15 -13.93 -4.85
N GLU A 128 1.15 -15.26 -4.67
CA GLU A 128 2.36 -16.10 -4.84
C GLU A 128 2.79 -16.25 -6.31
N SER A 129 1.88 -15.98 -7.24
CA SER A 129 2.18 -15.96 -8.67
C SER A 129 2.06 -14.54 -9.20
N LYS A 130 3.17 -13.99 -9.72
CA LYS A 130 3.26 -12.92 -10.74
C LYS A 130 3.93 -11.62 -10.30
N THR A 131 5.25 -11.68 -10.08
CA THR A 131 6.15 -10.60 -10.53
C THR A 131 6.24 -10.53 -12.07
N VAL A 132 5.70 -11.53 -12.78
CA VAL A 132 5.45 -11.52 -14.24
C VAL A 132 4.12 -12.24 -14.50
N ARG A 133 3.04 -11.52 -14.82
CA ARG A 133 1.92 -12.11 -15.57
C ARG A 133 2.38 -12.28 -17.01
N SER A 134 3.06 -13.40 -17.31
CA SER A 134 2.91 -13.96 -18.64
C SER A 134 1.48 -14.43 -18.73
N GLY A 135 0.61 -13.58 -19.31
CA GLY A 135 -0.57 -14.12 -19.99
C GLY A 135 -0.12 -15.20 -20.95
N SER A 136 -1.01 -16.15 -21.25
CA SER A 136 -0.83 -17.16 -22.30
C SER A 136 0.05 -16.63 -23.43
N LYS A 137 1.22 -17.24 -23.63
CA LYS A 137 2.21 -16.84 -24.64
C LYS A 137 1.58 -16.87 -26.04
N ASN A 138 0.95 -15.78 -26.44
CA ASN A 138 1.02 -15.32 -27.82
C ASN A 138 2.19 -14.33 -27.84
N GLU A 139 3.30 -14.73 -28.45
CA GLU A 139 4.54 -13.94 -28.52
C GLU A 139 4.37 -12.60 -29.27
N GLU A 140 3.18 -12.35 -29.83
CA GLU A 140 2.82 -11.14 -30.57
C GLU A 140 2.21 -10.01 -29.70
N GLU A 141 1.78 -10.28 -28.46
CA GLU A 141 1.24 -9.22 -27.61
C GLU A 141 2.36 -8.46 -26.88
N LYS A 142 2.71 -7.27 -27.38
CA LYS A 142 3.58 -6.31 -26.67
C LYS A 142 2.90 -5.88 -25.37
N LEU A 143 3.37 -6.43 -24.26
CA LEU A 143 2.84 -6.14 -22.92
C LEU A 143 3.17 -4.71 -22.46
N LEU A 144 2.28 -4.15 -21.64
CA LEU A 144 2.55 -2.94 -20.87
C LEU A 144 3.67 -3.23 -19.85
N VAL A 145 4.72 -2.40 -19.85
CA VAL A 145 5.80 -2.50 -18.88
C VAL A 145 5.49 -1.60 -17.68
N LEU A 146 5.31 -2.21 -16.51
CA LEU A 146 5.26 -1.49 -15.23
C LEU A 146 6.60 -1.64 -14.53
N SER A 147 7.26 -0.51 -14.25
CA SER A 147 8.59 -0.47 -13.63
C SER A 147 8.70 0.74 -12.70
N THR A 148 9.68 0.69 -11.79
CA THR A 148 10.13 1.89 -11.07
C THR A 148 11.06 2.72 -11.97
N ILE A 149 11.19 4.01 -11.69
CA ILE A 149 12.06 4.92 -12.46
C ILE A 149 13.52 4.45 -12.42
N HIS A 150 14.00 4.04 -11.25
CA HIS A 150 15.36 3.51 -11.05
C HIS A 150 15.68 2.32 -11.97
N ARG A 151 14.72 1.40 -12.14
CA ARG A 151 14.87 0.24 -13.04
C ARG A 151 14.72 0.58 -14.52
N ALA A 152 14.25 1.77 -14.85
CA ALA A 152 14.08 2.25 -16.21
C ALA A 152 15.35 2.88 -16.80
N LYS A 153 16.40 3.08 -15.99
CA LYS A 153 17.67 3.70 -16.42
C LYS A 153 18.29 2.89 -17.57
N GLY A 154 18.62 3.58 -18.66
CA GLY A 154 19.19 2.96 -19.86
C GLY A 154 18.18 2.29 -20.80
N LEU A 155 16.90 2.23 -20.41
CA LEU A 155 15.81 1.75 -21.25
C LEU A 155 15.03 2.93 -21.84
N GLU A 156 14.33 2.71 -22.95
CA GLU A 156 13.53 3.75 -23.61
C GLU A 156 12.28 3.14 -24.26
N TRP A 157 11.19 3.92 -24.28
CA TRP A 157 9.91 3.51 -24.86
C TRP A 157 9.34 4.62 -25.73
N ARG A 158 8.54 4.25 -26.73
CA ARG A 158 7.80 5.21 -27.55
C ARG A 158 6.90 6.11 -26.70
N VAL A 159 6.20 5.50 -25.74
CA VAL A 159 5.27 6.19 -24.85
C VAL A 159 5.65 5.88 -23.40
N VAL A 160 5.79 6.91 -22.58
CA VAL A 160 6.01 6.79 -21.13
C VAL A 160 4.91 7.53 -20.38
N ILE A 161 4.37 6.87 -19.35
CA ILE A 161 3.37 7.44 -18.46
C ILE A 161 3.98 7.44 -17.06
N ILE A 162 4.08 8.62 -16.45
CA ILE A 162 4.57 8.79 -15.08
C ILE A 162 3.38 9.18 -14.20
N PRO A 163 2.82 8.22 -13.44
CA PRO A 163 1.73 8.48 -12.51
C PRO A 163 2.24 9.10 -11.20
N MET A 164 1.30 9.59 -10.37
CA MET A 164 1.55 10.05 -9.00
C MET A 164 2.59 11.18 -8.88
N LEU A 165 2.65 12.11 -9.85
CA LEU A 165 3.47 13.32 -9.77
C LEU A 165 2.80 14.40 -8.93
N CYS A 166 2.62 14.14 -7.64
CA CYS A 166 2.08 15.07 -6.66
C CYS A 166 3.06 15.34 -5.51
N GLU A 167 2.88 16.46 -4.81
CA GLU A 167 3.63 16.79 -3.59
C GLU A 167 3.65 15.61 -2.62
N ASP A 168 4.77 15.46 -1.91
CA ASP A 168 5.03 14.45 -0.88
C ASP A 168 5.09 12.99 -1.36
N SER A 169 4.64 12.71 -2.59
CA SER A 169 4.86 11.43 -3.30
C SER A 169 6.07 11.48 -4.23
N PHE A 170 6.20 12.55 -5.01
CA PHE A 170 7.34 12.75 -5.92
C PHE A 170 7.55 14.26 -6.16
N PRO A 171 8.49 14.92 -5.47
CA PRO A 171 9.49 14.33 -4.61
C PRO A 171 8.89 13.74 -3.32
N SER A 172 9.57 12.73 -2.78
CA SER A 172 9.22 12.11 -1.51
C SER A 172 9.25 13.14 -0.39
N ALA A 173 8.24 13.11 0.49
CA ALA A 173 8.22 13.94 1.69
C ALA A 173 9.50 13.79 2.55
N ARG A 174 10.18 12.64 2.43
CA ARG A 174 11.38 12.31 3.22
C ARG A 174 12.60 13.16 2.84
N VAL A 175 12.74 13.47 1.55
CA VAL A 175 13.89 14.22 1.03
C VAL A 175 13.65 15.73 1.02
N LYS A 176 12.42 16.17 1.30
CA LYS A 176 11.98 17.58 1.13
C LYS A 176 12.80 18.59 1.95
N ASN A 177 13.37 18.16 3.08
CA ASN A 177 14.18 18.99 3.97
C ASN A 177 15.70 18.80 3.78
N ASP A 178 16.11 17.95 2.83
CA ASP A 178 17.50 17.70 2.49
C ASP A 178 17.75 18.16 1.05
N PRO A 179 18.44 19.31 0.84
CA PRO A 179 18.68 19.84 -0.49
C PRO A 179 19.43 18.88 -1.42
N ASP A 180 20.36 18.10 -0.89
CA ASP A 180 21.18 17.19 -1.69
C ASP A 180 20.35 15.98 -2.16
N GLU A 181 19.54 15.40 -1.27
CA GLU A 181 18.61 14.33 -1.63
C GLU A 181 17.49 14.82 -2.57
N LEU A 182 17.02 16.05 -2.40
CA LEU A 182 16.03 16.66 -3.28
C LEU A 182 16.57 16.83 -4.71
N GLU A 183 17.83 17.25 -4.86
CA GLU A 183 18.51 17.31 -6.15
C GLU A 183 18.71 15.91 -6.76
N GLU A 184 18.96 14.89 -5.95
CA GLU A 184 19.02 13.51 -6.45
C GLU A 184 17.66 13.05 -6.99
N GLU A 185 16.55 13.33 -6.28
CA GLU A 185 15.22 13.03 -6.81
C GLU A 185 14.88 13.84 -8.07
N ARG A 186 15.39 15.07 -8.20
CA ARG A 186 15.29 15.84 -9.44
C ARG A 186 16.03 15.16 -10.60
N ARG A 187 17.21 14.56 -10.35
CA ARG A 187 17.91 13.74 -11.36
C ARG A 187 17.11 12.50 -11.72
N VAL A 188 16.47 11.85 -10.75
CA VAL A 188 15.56 10.72 -10.99
C VAL A 188 14.39 11.15 -11.88
N PHE A 189 13.79 12.32 -11.61
CA PHE A 189 12.74 12.89 -12.47
C PHE A 189 13.24 13.09 -13.91
N TYR A 190 14.39 13.74 -14.09
CA TYR A 190 15.00 13.97 -15.39
C TYR A 190 15.24 12.66 -16.16
N VAL A 191 15.74 11.62 -15.48
CA VAL A 191 15.89 10.28 -16.07
C VAL A 191 14.53 9.76 -16.56
N ALA A 192 13.47 9.90 -15.77
CA ALA A 192 12.13 9.46 -16.15
C ALA A 192 11.61 10.17 -17.41
N LEU A 193 11.79 11.49 -17.51
CA LEU A 193 11.39 12.29 -18.69
C LEU A 193 12.11 11.81 -19.96
N THR A 194 13.41 11.52 -19.86
CA THR A 194 14.25 11.10 -20.99
C THR A 194 14.04 9.64 -21.41
N ARG A 195 13.16 8.87 -20.74
CA ARG A 195 12.82 7.51 -21.18
C ARG A 195 11.85 7.50 -22.37
N ALA A 196 11.17 8.62 -22.63
CA ALA A 196 10.17 8.75 -23.69
C ALA A 196 10.81 9.15 -25.03
N LYS A 197 10.45 8.45 -26.11
CA LYS A 197 10.85 8.81 -27.49
C LYS A 197 9.83 9.70 -28.19
N ASP A 198 8.56 9.33 -28.13
CA ASP A 198 7.52 9.97 -28.93
C ASP A 198 6.54 10.75 -28.05
N GLN A 199 6.08 10.15 -26.94
CA GLN A 199 5.06 10.75 -26.07
C GLN A 199 5.37 10.53 -24.59
N LEU A 200 5.15 11.58 -23.81
CA LEU A 200 5.33 11.59 -22.38
C LEU A 200 4.07 12.14 -21.71
N TYR A 201 3.52 11.36 -20.78
CA TYR A 201 2.36 11.74 -19.99
C TYR A 201 2.75 11.86 -18.52
N LEU A 202 2.59 13.06 -17.97
CA LEU A 202 2.80 13.36 -16.55
C LEU A 202 1.44 13.45 -15.88
N ILE A 203 1.16 12.56 -14.92
CA ILE A 203 -0.15 12.45 -14.28
C ILE A 203 -0.01 12.77 -12.79
N SER A 204 -0.74 13.80 -12.34
CA SER A 204 -0.96 14.09 -10.94
C SER A 204 -2.43 13.87 -10.58
N PRO A 205 -2.75 13.10 -9.53
CA PRO A 205 -4.09 13.09 -8.98
C PRO A 205 -4.40 14.47 -8.38
N SER A 206 -5.68 14.83 -8.30
CA SER A 206 -6.13 15.99 -7.50
C SER A 206 -6.47 15.60 -6.06
N ILE A 207 -6.75 14.31 -5.84
CA ILE A 207 -7.14 13.73 -4.56
C ILE A 207 -6.49 12.35 -4.47
N ILE A 208 -5.88 12.04 -3.33
CA ILE A 208 -5.41 10.70 -2.99
C ILE A 208 -6.22 10.15 -1.82
N GLN A 209 -6.32 8.82 -1.77
CA GLN A 209 -6.86 8.14 -0.61
C GLN A 209 -5.73 7.94 0.40
N GLN A 210 -5.96 8.41 1.62
CA GLN A 210 -5.08 8.16 2.76
C GLN A 210 -5.88 7.48 3.86
N PHE A 211 -5.20 7.10 4.94
CA PHE A 211 -5.92 6.69 6.12
C PHE A 211 -6.79 7.84 6.66
N GLY A 212 -8.04 7.55 7.03
CA GLY A 212 -8.99 8.54 7.53
C GLY A 212 -9.74 9.33 6.45
N GLY A 213 -9.47 9.09 5.17
CA GLY A 213 -10.29 9.62 4.08
C GLY A 213 -9.49 10.06 2.85
N TYR A 214 -9.98 11.10 2.20
CA TYR A 214 -9.40 11.63 0.97
C TYR A 214 -8.69 12.94 1.26
N GLN A 215 -7.48 13.09 0.74
CA GLN A 215 -6.69 14.32 0.85
C GLN A 215 -6.51 14.95 -0.52
N THR A 216 -6.76 16.25 -0.63
CA THR A 216 -6.38 17.02 -1.82
C THR A 216 -4.87 17.16 -1.88
N VAL A 217 -4.29 16.91 -3.04
CA VAL A 217 -2.85 17.02 -3.25
C VAL A 217 -2.53 18.04 -4.32
N ARG A 218 -1.38 18.68 -4.15
CA ARG A 218 -0.82 19.58 -5.16
C ARG A 218 0.02 18.81 -6.16
N ILE A 219 0.15 19.37 -7.36
CA ILE A 219 1.05 18.84 -8.38
C ILE A 219 2.50 18.91 -7.89
N SER A 220 3.33 17.97 -8.34
CA SER A 220 4.75 17.96 -8.02
C SER A 220 5.41 19.30 -8.34
N PRO A 221 6.27 19.83 -7.45
CA PRO A 221 7.09 21.02 -7.74
C PRO A 221 7.95 20.82 -8.99
N PHE A 222 8.48 19.62 -9.23
CA PHE A 222 9.28 19.32 -10.42
C PHE A 222 8.51 19.51 -11.73
N VAL A 223 7.20 19.24 -11.74
CA VAL A 223 6.36 19.52 -12.91
C VAL A 223 6.10 21.02 -13.04
N SER A 224 6.00 21.73 -11.93
CA SER A 224 5.78 23.19 -11.91
C SER A 224 7.00 23.98 -12.39
N GLU A 225 8.20 23.41 -12.29
CA GLU A 225 9.45 23.97 -12.82
C GLU A 225 9.59 23.84 -14.35
N LEU A 226 8.82 22.95 -14.98
CA LEU A 226 8.84 22.79 -16.43
C LEU A 226 8.30 24.04 -17.12
N ASN A 227 8.92 24.41 -18.25
CA ASN A 227 8.44 25.53 -19.05
C ASN A 227 7.01 25.26 -19.56
N PRO A 228 6.00 26.07 -19.22
CA PRO A 228 4.60 25.81 -19.60
C PRO A 228 4.35 25.82 -21.11
N LYS A 229 5.28 26.32 -21.93
CA LYS A 229 5.18 26.30 -23.39
C LYS A 229 5.48 24.92 -24.00
N VAL A 230 6.13 24.01 -23.26
CA VAL A 230 6.59 22.72 -23.79
C VAL A 230 5.65 21.56 -23.50
N PHE A 231 4.53 21.81 -22.82
CA PHE A 231 3.54 20.78 -22.52
C PHE A 231 2.12 21.36 -22.51
N GLN A 232 1.13 20.48 -22.76
CA GLN A 232 -0.28 20.83 -22.66
C GLN A 232 -0.87 20.26 -21.37
N LYS A 233 -1.56 21.11 -20.61
CA LYS A 233 -2.35 20.67 -19.44
C LYS A 233 -3.70 20.12 -19.91
N SER A 234 -4.05 18.94 -19.44
CA SER A 234 -5.38 18.36 -19.58
C SER A 234 -5.85 17.83 -18.24
N SER A 235 -7.16 17.86 -18.01
CA SER A 235 -7.76 17.29 -16.81
C SER A 235 -8.81 16.26 -17.22
N VAL A 236 -8.89 15.17 -16.46
CA VAL A 236 -9.87 14.10 -16.65
C VAL A 236 -10.58 13.91 -15.33
N ARG A 237 -11.90 13.91 -15.36
CA ARG A 237 -12.70 13.41 -14.25
C ARG A 237 -13.16 12.02 -14.61
N PHE A 238 -12.61 11.02 -13.93
CA PHE A 238 -13.16 9.67 -13.99
C PHE A 238 -14.49 9.68 -13.25
N ALA A 239 -15.60 9.75 -13.99
CA ALA A 239 -16.91 9.55 -13.41
C ALA A 239 -17.03 8.08 -12.98
N SER A 240 -17.43 7.83 -11.74
CA SER A 240 -17.86 6.50 -11.32
C SER A 240 -19.01 6.05 -12.23
N GLN A 241 -18.94 4.82 -12.76
CA GLN A 241 -19.93 4.25 -13.68
C GLN A 241 -21.38 4.37 -13.19
N ARG A 242 -21.61 4.54 -11.87
CA ARG A 242 -22.94 4.78 -11.29
C ARG A 242 -23.65 6.05 -11.79
N ASN A 243 -22.93 7.04 -12.32
CA ASN A 243 -23.51 8.31 -12.77
C ASN A 243 -23.67 8.45 -14.29
N ILE A 244 -23.33 7.43 -15.10
CA ILE A 244 -23.47 7.52 -16.57
C ILE A 244 -24.96 7.57 -16.99
N ASN A 245 -25.87 7.06 -16.15
CA ASN A 245 -27.30 7.02 -16.49
C ASN A 245 -28.06 8.33 -16.21
N ASN A 246 -27.48 9.30 -15.50
CA ASN A 246 -28.19 10.54 -15.14
C ASN A 246 -27.28 11.77 -15.31
N GLY A 247 -27.26 12.34 -16.51
CA GLY A 247 -26.92 13.76 -16.69
C GLY A 247 -25.85 14.08 -17.73
N SER A 248 -26.24 14.95 -18.65
CA SER A 248 -25.40 15.61 -19.66
C SER A 248 -24.10 16.19 -19.07
N LEU A 249 -22.97 15.53 -19.34
CA LEU A 249 -21.64 16.08 -19.08
C LEU A 249 -21.38 17.24 -20.05
N LYS A 250 -21.25 18.46 -19.51
CA LYS A 250 -20.91 19.66 -20.29
C LYS A 250 -19.61 19.45 -21.07
N LYS A 251 -19.77 19.41 -22.39
CA LYS A 251 -18.78 19.05 -23.43
C LYS A 251 -17.75 20.14 -23.74
N ASN A 252 -17.26 20.89 -22.75
CA ASN A 252 -16.48 22.13 -23.01
C ASN A 252 -14.97 22.09 -22.77
N GLN A 253 -14.37 20.91 -22.56
CA GLN A 253 -12.94 20.73 -22.78
C GLN A 253 -12.73 19.40 -23.50
N ARG A 254 -12.19 19.42 -24.72
CA ARG A 254 -11.73 18.18 -25.36
C ARG A 254 -10.58 17.64 -24.50
N SER A 255 -10.86 16.64 -23.68
CA SER A 255 -9.82 15.92 -22.98
C SER A 255 -8.88 15.28 -24.00
N LEU A 256 -7.58 15.35 -23.76
CA LEU A 256 -6.60 14.59 -24.54
C LEU A 256 -6.72 13.08 -24.28
N PHE A 257 -7.35 12.70 -23.17
CA PHE A 257 -7.59 11.32 -22.79
C PHE A 257 -8.99 10.92 -23.25
N GLN A 258 -9.05 9.85 -24.03
CA GLN A 258 -10.30 9.14 -24.31
C GLN A 258 -10.40 7.96 -23.35
N THR A 259 -11.60 7.69 -22.86
CA THR A 259 -11.81 6.48 -22.05
C THR A 259 -11.66 5.23 -22.93
N ALA A 260 -11.35 4.08 -22.33
CA ALA A 260 -11.29 2.82 -23.08
C ALA A 260 -12.62 2.52 -23.78
N ASP A 261 -13.74 2.86 -23.13
CA ASP A 261 -15.10 2.75 -23.65
C ASP A 261 -15.31 3.62 -24.90
N GLU A 262 -14.91 4.90 -24.84
CA GLU A 262 -14.97 5.83 -25.98
C GLU A 262 -14.13 5.36 -27.18
N LEU A 263 -12.99 4.71 -26.93
CA LEU A 263 -12.13 4.18 -27.99
C LEU A 263 -12.70 2.91 -28.64
N LEU A 264 -13.33 2.04 -27.84
CA LEU A 264 -13.96 0.81 -28.33
C LEU A 264 -15.20 1.13 -29.18
N HIS A 265 -16.06 2.05 -28.72
CA HIS A 265 -17.26 2.46 -29.45
C HIS A 265 -16.99 3.35 -30.67
N LYS A 266 -15.79 3.94 -30.79
CA LYS A 266 -15.38 4.68 -32.00
C LYS A 266 -15.13 3.79 -33.21
N LYS A 267 -14.81 2.51 -33.01
CA LYS A 267 -14.57 1.58 -34.13
C LYS A 267 -15.86 1.18 -34.84
N ASP A 268 -16.99 1.16 -34.15
CA ASP A 268 -18.28 0.76 -34.72
C ASP A 268 -18.93 1.87 -35.58
N SER A 269 -18.56 3.14 -35.35
CA SER A 269 -19.08 4.29 -36.11
C SER A 269 -18.34 4.57 -37.42
N LYS A 270 -17.26 3.83 -37.74
CA LYS A 270 -16.52 3.95 -39.01
C LYS A 270 -16.85 2.85 -40.03
N LYS A 271 -17.86 2.02 -39.76
CA LYS A 271 -18.27 0.91 -40.64
C LYS A 271 -19.60 1.09 -41.36
N ASN A 272 -20.21 2.28 -41.31
CA ASN A 272 -21.35 2.67 -42.14
C ASN A 272 -20.97 3.81 -43.07
#